data_AF-A0A7C8ZV51-F1
#
_entry.id   AF-A0A7C8ZV51-F1
#
_cell.length_a   1.000
_cell.length_b   1.000
_cell.length_c   1.000
_cell.angle_alpha   90.00
_cell.angle_beta   90.00
_cell.angle_gamma   90.00
#
_symmetry.space_group_name_H-M   'P 1'
#
loop_
_entity.id
_entity.type
_entity.pdbx_description
1 polymer ?
#
loop_
_entity_poly.entity_id
_entity_poly.type
_entity_poly.pdbx_seq_one_letter_code
_entity_poly.pdbx_strand_id
1 'polypeptide(L)'
;DKCINDIIDFVSGSAGHNFDLLQEFYQTTLKALEEAKNERLWFKTNLKLCKIWFDMGEYGRLNKILKELHKSCQKEDGTDDQKKGTQLLEVYAIEIQMYTETKNNKKLKQLYQKALTV
;
A
#
# COMPACT_ATOMS: atom_id res chain seq x y z
N ASP A 1 -12.58 -2.66 -12.81
CA ASP A 1 -11.10 -2.73 -12.88
C ASP A 1 -10.49 -1.74 -13.87
N LYS A 2 -10.80 -1.79 -15.18
CA LYS A 2 -10.15 -0.93 -16.20
C LYS A 2 -10.38 0.57 -15.96
N CYS A 3 -11.63 1.02 -15.79
CA CYS A 3 -11.92 2.45 -15.55
C CYS A 3 -11.23 3.01 -14.30
N ILE A 4 -11.14 2.24 -13.20
CA ILE A 4 -10.48 2.71 -11.98
C ILE A 4 -8.98 2.88 -12.22
N ASN A 5 -8.34 1.97 -12.96
CA ASN A 5 -6.95 2.12 -13.34
C ASN A 5 -6.72 3.32 -14.26
N ASP A 6 -7.58 3.51 -15.27
CA ASP A 6 -7.48 4.64 -16.20
C ASP A 6 -7.62 5.98 -15.47
N ILE A 7 -8.51 6.08 -14.47
CA ILE A 7 -8.67 7.28 -13.65
C ILE A 7 -7.46 7.47 -12.71
N ILE A 8 -6.97 6.40 -12.07
CA ILE A 8 -5.77 6.48 -11.23
C ILE A 8 -4.57 7.00 -12.04
N ASP A 9 -4.37 6.46 -13.24
CA ASP A 9 -3.23 6.81 -14.08
C ASP A 9 -3.37 8.26 -14.59
N PHE A 10 -4.59 8.73 -14.90
CA PHE A 10 -4.88 10.12 -15.24
C PHE A 10 -4.60 11.09 -14.09
N VAL A 11 -5.11 10.80 -12.89
CA VAL A 11 -4.93 11.68 -11.72
C VAL A 11 -3.46 11.68 -11.29
N SER A 12 -2.76 10.53 -11.36
CA SER A 12 -1.33 10.43 -11.06
C SER A 12 -0.47 11.23 -12.05
N GLY A 13 -0.83 11.26 -13.34
CA GLY A 13 -0.15 12.10 -14.34
C GLY A 13 -0.31 13.61 -14.10
N SER A 14 -1.37 14.00 -13.38
CA SER A 14 -1.64 15.39 -12.99
C SER A 14 -1.17 15.77 -11.57
N ALA A 15 -0.55 14.83 -10.85
CA ALA A 15 -0.22 14.93 -9.42
C ALA A 15 0.76 16.05 -9.07
N GLY A 16 1.41 16.67 -10.06
CA GLY A 16 2.19 17.88 -9.84
C GLY A 16 1.36 19.11 -9.43
N HIS A 17 0.03 19.12 -9.63
CA HIS A 17 -0.79 20.33 -9.46
C HIS A 17 -2.03 20.19 -8.56
N ASN A 18 -2.52 18.98 -8.23
CA ASN A 18 -3.74 18.81 -7.40
C ASN A 18 -3.66 17.62 -6.45
N PHE A 19 -2.86 17.79 -5.39
CA PHE A 19 -2.70 16.81 -4.31
C PHE A 19 -4.02 16.50 -3.58
N ASP A 20 -4.84 17.52 -3.34
CA ASP A 20 -6.10 17.38 -2.60
C ASP A 20 -7.11 16.52 -3.38
N LEU A 21 -7.18 16.70 -4.71
CA LEU A 21 -8.03 15.90 -5.59
C LEU A 21 -7.60 14.43 -5.61
N LEU A 22 -6.28 14.18 -5.67
CA LEU A 22 -5.74 12.82 -5.62
C LEU A 22 -6.09 12.14 -4.28
N GLN A 23 -5.94 12.86 -3.17
CA GLN A 23 -6.29 12.34 -1.85
C GLN A 23 -7.78 12.02 -1.74
N GLU A 24 -8.66 12.94 -2.16
CA GLU A 24 -10.11 12.77 -2.11
C GLU A 24 -10.58 11.61 -2.99
N PHE A 25 -10.03 11.50 -4.20
CA PHE A 25 -10.33 10.41 -5.12
C PHE A 25 -9.99 9.05 -4.52
N TYR A 26 -8.81 8.91 -3.92
CA TYR A 26 -8.39 7.66 -3.30
C TYR A 26 -9.20 7.33 -2.05
N GLN A 27 -9.47 8.28 -1.16
CA GLN A 27 -10.32 8.04 0.01
C GLN A 27 -11.72 7.59 -0.41
N THR A 28 -12.31 8.23 -1.41
CA THR A 28 -13.63 7.90 -1.94
C THR A 28 -13.63 6.52 -2.61
N THR A 29 -12.62 6.24 -3.43
CA THR A 29 -12.48 4.95 -4.11
C THR A 29 -12.26 3.82 -3.11
N LEU A 30 -11.38 4.00 -2.11
CA LEU A 30 -11.14 2.99 -1.08
C LEU A 30 -12.39 2.68 -0.27
N LYS A 31 -13.15 3.72 0.13
CA LYS A 31 -14.41 3.55 0.84
C LYS A 31 -15.43 2.76 0.00
N ALA A 32 -15.59 3.11 -1.28
CA ALA A 32 -16.48 2.40 -2.18
C ALA A 32 -16.04 0.93 -2.42
N LEU A 33 -14.73 0.66 -2.45
CA LEU A 33 -14.18 -0.69 -2.61
C LEU A 33 -14.35 -1.55 -1.36
N GLU A 34 -14.22 -0.95 -0.18
CA GLU A 34 -14.49 -1.60 1.10
C GLU A 34 -15.98 -1.97 1.21
N GLU A 35 -16.88 -1.04 0.86
CA GLU A 35 -18.33 -1.27 0.81
C GLU A 35 -18.71 -2.36 -0.20
N ALA A 36 -18.01 -2.43 -1.34
CA ALA A 36 -18.20 -3.45 -2.36
C ALA A 36 -17.60 -4.83 -2.01
N LYS A 37 -16.94 -4.99 -0.85
CA LYS A 37 -16.25 -6.21 -0.40
C LYS A 37 -15.28 -6.82 -1.43
N ASN A 38 -14.68 -5.99 -2.28
CA ASN A 38 -13.75 -6.45 -3.30
C ASN A 38 -12.31 -6.37 -2.79
N GLU A 39 -11.92 -7.33 -1.94
CA GLU A 39 -10.59 -7.37 -1.30
C GLU A 39 -9.45 -7.31 -2.31
N ARG A 40 -9.58 -8.00 -3.45
CA ARG A 40 -8.53 -8.05 -4.48
C ARG A 40 -8.27 -6.69 -5.09
N LEU A 41 -9.33 -5.96 -5.43
CA LEU A 41 -9.22 -4.64 -6.04
C LEU A 41 -8.80 -3.58 -5.00
N TRP A 42 -9.31 -3.68 -3.78
CA TRP A 42 -8.90 -2.84 -2.65
C TRP A 42 -7.39 -2.96 -2.41
N PHE A 43 -6.85 -4.18 -2.35
CA PHE A 43 -5.43 -4.42 -2.11
C PHE A 43 -4.55 -3.81 -3.21
N LYS A 44 -4.88 -4.05 -4.48
CA LYS A 44 -4.15 -3.48 -5.62
C LYS A 44 -4.20 -1.95 -5.65
N THR A 45 -5.35 -1.37 -5.30
CA THR A 45 -5.53 0.09 -5.24
C THR A 45 -4.66 0.70 -4.16
N ASN A 46 -4.61 0.07 -2.98
CA ASN A 46 -3.72 0.50 -1.89
C ASN A 46 -2.24 0.38 -2.23
N LEU A 47 -1.80 -0.66 -2.94
CA LEU A 47 -0.41 -0.75 -3.41
C LEU A 47 -0.04 0.38 -4.37
N LYS A 48 -0.92 0.74 -5.31
CA LYS A 48 -0.72 1.90 -6.19
C LYS A 48 -0.61 3.19 -5.37
N LEU A 49 -1.50 3.36 -4.39
CA LEU A 49 -1.49 4.52 -3.51
C LEU A 49 -0.19 4.61 -2.68
N CYS A 50 0.30 3.48 -2.17
CA CYS A 50 1.58 3.40 -1.49
C CYS A 50 2.73 3.91 -2.37
N LYS A 51 2.77 3.50 -3.64
CA LYS A 51 3.81 3.96 -4.58
C LYS A 51 3.77 5.47 -4.78
N ILE A 52 2.58 6.05 -4.93
CA ILE A 52 2.43 7.51 -5.08
C ILE A 52 2.89 8.24 -3.82
N TRP A 53 2.47 7.81 -2.62
CA TRP A 53 2.95 8.42 -1.37
C TRP A 53 4.47 8.30 -1.19
N PHE A 54 5.05 7.19 -1.63
CA PHE A 54 6.49 6.99 -1.64
C PHE A 54 7.17 8.00 -2.58
N ASP A 55 6.72 8.10 -3.83
CA ASP A 55 7.27 9.01 -4.85
C ASP A 55 7.13 10.49 -4.44
N MET A 56 6.10 10.84 -3.66
CA MET A 56 5.90 12.18 -3.10
C MET A 56 6.64 12.43 -1.77
N GLY A 57 7.30 11.43 -1.19
CA GLY A 57 8.00 11.56 0.11
C GLY A 57 7.08 11.61 1.34
N GLU A 58 5.79 11.32 1.19
CA GLU A 58 4.76 11.36 2.23
C GLU A 58 4.74 10.09 3.09
N TYR A 59 5.85 9.79 3.75
CA TYR A 59 6.05 8.51 4.47
C TYR A 59 5.08 8.30 5.64
N GLY A 60 4.58 9.38 6.24
CA GLY A 60 3.58 9.30 7.33
C GLY A 60 2.26 8.71 6.85
N ARG A 61 1.84 9.05 5.61
CA ARG A 61 0.62 8.53 4.97
C ARG A 61 0.83 7.12 4.45
N LEU A 62 1.97 6.89 3.79
CA LEU A 62 2.40 5.57 3.34
C LEU A 62 2.34 4.53 4.46
N ASN A 63 2.91 4.86 5.63
CA ASN A 63 2.96 3.95 6.77
C ASN A 63 1.57 3.63 7.37
N LYS A 64 0.55 4.46 7.16
CA LYS A 64 -0.83 4.13 7.57
C LYS A 64 -1.41 3.03 6.69
N ILE A 65 -1.27 3.16 5.38
CA ILE A 65 -1.79 2.18 4.41
C ILE A 65 -1.03 0.86 4.51
N LEU A 66 0.29 0.88 4.70
CA LEU A 66 1.08 -0.33 4.88
C LEU A 66 0.63 -1.17 6.10
N LYS A 67 0.17 -0.52 7.18
CA LYS A 67 -0.40 -1.25 8.34
C LYS A 67 -1.72 -1.94 8.02
N GLU A 68 -2.58 -1.31 7.22
CA GLU A 68 -3.85 -1.89 6.79
C GLU A 68 -3.62 -3.06 5.84
N LEU A 69 -2.69 -2.91 4.88
CA LEU A 69 -2.27 -3.98 3.98
C LEU A 69 -1.68 -5.16 4.75
N HIS A 70 -0.80 -4.91 5.72
CA HIS A 70 -0.27 -5.95 6.62
C HIS A 70 -1.37 -6.70 7.35
N LYS A 71 -2.29 -5.97 7.98
CA LYS A 71 -3.43 -6.56 8.68
C LYS A 71 -4.29 -7.41 7.75
N SER A 72 -4.46 -6.99 6.50
CA SER A 72 -5.22 -7.76 5.50
C SER A 72 -4.55 -9.09 5.12
N CYS A 73 -3.24 -9.20 5.34
CA CYS A 73 -2.44 -10.40 5.15
C CYS A 73 -2.32 -11.27 6.41
N GLN A 74 -2.94 -10.87 7.52
CA GLN A 74 -2.94 -11.61 8.79
C GLN A 74 -4.28 -12.30 9.04
N LYS A 75 -4.24 -13.39 9.80
CA LYS A 75 -5.42 -14.06 10.36
C LYS A 75 -5.94 -13.30 11.57
N GLU A 76 -7.12 -13.70 12.06
CA GLU A 76 -7.73 -13.10 13.26
C GLU A 76 -6.87 -13.23 14.53
N ASP A 77 -6.02 -14.26 14.59
CA ASP A 77 -5.06 -14.48 15.69
C ASP A 77 -3.78 -13.61 15.58
N GLY A 78 -3.65 -12.81 14.51
CA GLY A 78 -2.52 -11.93 14.24
C GLY A 78 -1.32 -12.62 13.59
N THR A 79 -1.41 -13.92 13.26
CA THR A 79 -0.38 -14.62 12.49
C THR A 79 -0.52 -14.37 11.00
N ASP A 80 0.59 -14.43 10.26
CA ASP A 80 0.58 -14.22 8.81
C ASP A 80 -0.24 -15.33 8.11
N ASP A 81 -1.11 -14.94 7.18
CA ASP A 81 -1.86 -15.88 6.35
C ASP A 81 -0.98 -16.37 5.20
N GLN A 82 -0.52 -17.62 5.31
CA GLN A 82 0.29 -18.28 4.27
C GLN A 82 -0.37 -18.25 2.87
N LYS A 83 -1.71 -18.20 2.79
CA LYS A 83 -2.40 -18.08 1.49
C LYS A 83 -2.20 -16.72 0.83
N LYS A 84 -1.82 -15.71 1.62
CA LYS A 84 -1.54 -14.32 1.20
C LYS A 84 -0.04 -14.01 1.17
N GLY A 85 0.84 -15.02 1.18
CA GLY A 85 2.30 -14.84 1.21
C GLY A 85 2.84 -13.94 0.09
N THR A 86 2.38 -14.10 -1.16
CA THR A 86 2.78 -13.23 -2.28
C THR A 86 2.38 -11.77 -2.03
N GLN A 87 1.17 -11.54 -1.53
CA GLN A 87 0.68 -10.20 -1.21
C GLN A 87 1.51 -9.57 -0.09
N LEU A 88 1.82 -10.36 0.94
CA LEU A 88 2.64 -9.92 2.06
C LEU A 88 4.07 -9.54 1.62
N LEU A 89 4.66 -10.30 0.70
CA LEU A 89 5.96 -9.96 0.10
C LEU A 89 5.93 -8.63 -0.67
N GLU A 90 4.83 -8.32 -1.38
CA GLU A 90 4.67 -7.02 -2.04
C GLU A 90 4.63 -5.87 -1.03
N VAL A 91 3.96 -6.06 0.13
CA VAL A 91 3.94 -5.07 1.22
C VAL A 91 5.35 -4.89 1.80
N TYR A 92 6.05 -5.99 2.07
CA TYR A 92 7.43 -5.94 2.57
C TYR A 92 8.39 -5.25 1.59
N ALA A 93 8.22 -5.43 0.28
CA ALA A 93 9.04 -4.76 -0.72
C ALA A 93 8.91 -3.23 -0.63
N ILE A 94 7.69 -2.71 -0.48
CA ILE A 94 7.45 -1.26 -0.33
C ILE A 94 8.00 -0.75 1.00
N GLU A 95 7.85 -1.50 2.09
CA GLU A 95 8.44 -1.14 3.38
C GLU A 95 9.98 -1.08 3.32
N ILE A 96 10.61 -2.02 2.62
CA ILE A 96 12.06 -2.00 2.39
C ILE A 96 12.48 -0.74 1.64
N GLN A 97 11.76 -0.39 0.56
CA GLN A 97 12.03 0.84 -0.19
C GLN A 97 11.90 2.07 0.70
N MET A 98 10.80 2.19 1.45
CA MET A 98 10.56 3.30 2.38
C MET A 98 11.64 3.39 3.46
N TYR A 99 12.01 2.27 4.10
CA TYR A 99 13.02 2.28 5.16
C TYR A 99 14.44 2.49 4.64
N THR A 100 14.70 2.15 3.37
CA THR A 100 15.97 2.47 2.69
C THR A 100 16.08 3.96 2.46
N GLU A 101 15.04 4.59 1.91
CA GLU A 101 15.00 6.03 1.65
C GLU A 101 15.09 6.86 2.94
N THR A 102 14.38 6.44 3.98
CA THR A 102 14.41 7.08 5.31
C THR A 102 15.62 6.70 6.17
N LYS A 103 16.55 5.89 5.65
CA LYS A 103 17.78 5.41 6.32
C LYS A 103 17.51 4.69 7.66
N ASN A 104 16.37 4.01 7.79
CA ASN A 104 15.98 3.27 8.98
C ASN A 104 16.56 1.84 9.00
N ASN A 105 17.88 1.74 9.20
CA ASN A 105 18.63 0.49 9.18
C ASN A 105 18.17 -0.56 10.19
N LYS A 106 17.62 -0.14 11.34
CA LYS A 106 17.13 -1.06 12.37
C LYS A 106 15.90 -1.83 11.88
N LYS A 107 14.93 -1.11 11.29
CA LYS A 107 13.72 -1.71 10.75
C LYS A 107 14.00 -2.54 9.50
N LEU A 108 14.91 -2.10 8.63
CA LEU A 108 15.34 -2.89 7.47
C LEU A 108 15.83 -4.28 7.86
N LYS A 109 16.75 -4.38 8.83
CA LYS A 109 17.27 -5.69 9.28
C LYS A 109 16.17 -6.61 9.78
N GLN A 110 15.21 -6.07 10.53
CA GLN A 110 14.06 -6.84 11.03
C GLN A 110 13.17 -7.33 9.88
N LEU A 111 12.92 -6.47 8.89
CA LEU A 111 12.04 -6.80 7.78
C LEU A 111 12.64 -7.85 6.85
N TYR A 112 13.94 -7.75 6.56
CA TYR A 112 14.63 -8.77 5.76
C TYR A 112 14.52 -10.16 6.37
N GLN A 113 14.68 -10.27 7.69
CA GLN A 113 14.52 -11.56 8.38
C GLN A 113 13.09 -12.09 8.26
N LYS A 114 12.08 -11.22 8.38
CA LYS A 114 10.68 -11.61 8.21
C LYS A 114 10.35 -12.05 6.80
N ALA A 115 10.82 -11.33 5.78
CA ALA A 115 10.55 -11.63 4.38
C ALA A 115 11.15 -12.99 3.95
N LEU A 116 12.22 -13.45 4.60
CA LEU A 116 12.82 -14.77 4.36
C LEU A 116 12.02 -15.93 4.98
N THR A 117 11.08 -15.64 5.88
CA THR A 117 10.28 -16.64 6.61
C THR A 117 8.81 -16.70 6.15
N VAL A 118 8.44 -15.94 5.12
CA VAL A 118 7.08 -15.92 4.53
C VAL A 118 6.82 -17.14 3.68
#